data_AF-A0A9Q7TTJ0-F1
#
_entry.id   AF-A0A9Q7TTJ0-F1
#
_cell.length_a   1.000
_cell.length_b   1.000
_cell.length_c   1.000
_cell.angle_alpha   90.00
_cell.angle_beta   90.00
_cell.angle_gamma   90.00
#
_symmetry.space_group_name_H-M   'P 1'
#
loop_
_entity.id
_entity.type
_entity.pdbx_description
1 polymer ?
#
loop_
_entity_poly.entity_id
_entity_poly.type
_entity_poly.pdbx_seq_one_letter_code
_entity_poly.pdbx_strand_id
1 'polypeptide(L)'
;MSATTDKRTASQPKVEKAALLDDEGDLTEKLELALIRIFARYSSTYKKAHPDVDASGSNAASSLPRPAATDVLTEADLDRFSSVANGAALPQESKDEIKEFLDTDEEGNLSFRGFVEMYHLQSDNDPEETWKDLDKLGFDDQLHYKGGDGEADAT
;
A
#
# COMPACT_ATOMS: atom_id res chain seq x y z
N MET A 1 -12.58 -50.60 -25.73
CA MET A 1 -13.07 -50.48 -24.35
C MET A 1 -11.87 -50.20 -23.47
N SER A 2 -11.65 -48.93 -23.12
CA SER A 2 -11.79 -48.40 -21.74
C SER A 2 -10.43 -48.42 -21.02
N ALA A 3 -9.94 -47.40 -20.32
CA ALA A 3 -10.52 -46.14 -19.87
C ALA A 3 -9.40 -45.10 -19.66
N THR A 4 -9.75 -43.84 -19.89
CA THR A 4 -9.11 -42.62 -19.40
C THR A 4 -8.87 -42.67 -17.90
N THR A 5 -7.74 -42.16 -17.42
CA THR A 5 -7.64 -41.62 -16.06
C THR A 5 -6.86 -40.31 -16.13
N ASP A 6 -7.65 -39.24 -16.18
CA ASP A 6 -7.28 -37.85 -15.95
C ASP A 6 -6.75 -37.70 -14.52
N LYS A 7 -5.50 -37.25 -14.40
CA LYS A 7 -4.84 -37.01 -13.13
C LYS A 7 -5.23 -35.58 -12.68
N ARG A 8 -6.37 -35.44 -12.02
CA ARG A 8 -6.75 -34.20 -11.32
C ARG A 8 -5.70 -33.89 -10.26
N THR A 9 -4.87 -32.89 -10.53
CA THR A 9 -4.08 -32.20 -9.53
C THR A 9 -5.05 -31.45 -8.61
N ALA A 10 -5.16 -31.91 -7.37
CA ALA A 10 -5.85 -31.19 -6.32
C ALA A 10 -5.02 -29.93 -5.99
N SER A 11 -5.39 -28.79 -6.59
CA SER A 11 -4.90 -27.49 -6.14
C SER A 11 -5.51 -27.21 -4.76
N GLN A 12 -4.64 -26.96 -3.79
CA GLN A 12 -4.98 -26.54 -2.43
C GLN A 12 -5.98 -25.37 -2.45
N PRO A 13 -6.82 -25.16 -1.41
CA PRO A 13 -7.59 -23.95 -1.31
C PRO A 13 -6.61 -22.77 -1.20
N LYS A 14 -6.35 -22.08 -2.32
CA LYS A 14 -5.75 -20.75 -2.29
C LYS A 14 -6.72 -19.92 -1.46
N VAL A 15 -6.27 -19.39 -0.34
CA VAL A 15 -7.00 -18.30 0.32
C VAL A 15 -7.13 -17.22 -0.73
N GLU A 16 -8.34 -16.92 -1.17
CA GLU A 16 -8.56 -15.84 -2.14
C GLU A 16 -8.08 -14.55 -1.47
N LYS A 17 -7.13 -13.87 -2.12
CA LYS A 17 -6.66 -12.56 -1.70
C LYS A 17 -7.86 -11.61 -1.66
N ALA A 18 -7.87 -10.67 -0.73
CA ALA A 18 -8.92 -9.66 -0.67
C ALA A 18 -9.04 -8.92 -2.03
N ALA A 19 -10.24 -8.47 -2.37
CA ALA A 19 -10.39 -7.64 -3.56
C ALA A 19 -9.72 -6.27 -3.30
N LEU A 20 -8.83 -5.86 -4.22
CA LEU A 20 -8.20 -4.54 -4.16
C LEU A 20 -9.19 -3.46 -4.63
N LEU A 21 -9.89 -3.76 -5.73
CA LEU A 21 -10.96 -2.96 -6.29
C LEU A 21 -12.31 -3.66 -6.08
N ASP A 22 -13.38 -2.89 -5.95
CA ASP A 22 -14.75 -3.37 -5.89
C ASP A 22 -15.35 -3.62 -7.29
N ASP A 23 -16.63 -4.01 -7.33
CA ASP A 23 -17.35 -4.28 -8.59
C ASP A 23 -17.53 -3.04 -9.49
N GLU A 24 -17.35 -1.83 -8.95
CA GLU A 24 -17.40 -0.56 -9.68
C GLU A 24 -16.00 -0.15 -10.20
N GLY A 25 -14.95 -0.84 -9.74
CA GLY A 25 -13.57 -0.54 -10.05
C GLY A 25 -12.95 0.47 -9.10
N ASP A 26 -13.60 0.81 -7.98
CA ASP A 26 -13.09 1.71 -6.95
C ASP A 26 -12.31 0.93 -5.87
N LEU A 27 -11.43 1.61 -5.12
CA LEU A 27 -10.66 0.95 -4.05
C LEU A 27 -11.59 0.43 -2.96
N THR A 28 -11.38 -0.82 -2.54
CA THR A 28 -12.15 -1.36 -1.41
C THR A 28 -11.81 -0.65 -0.10
N GLU A 29 -12.76 -0.61 0.83
CA GLU A 29 -12.55 -0.02 2.17
C GLU A 29 -11.32 -0.63 2.86
N LYS A 30 -11.07 -1.93 2.66
CA LYS A 30 -9.90 -2.61 3.23
C LYS A 30 -8.60 -2.08 2.67
N LEU A 31 -8.54 -1.84 1.37
CA LEU A 31 -7.35 -1.28 0.73
C LEU A 31 -7.18 0.19 1.12
N GLU A 32 -8.24 0.99 1.14
CA GLU A 32 -8.17 2.38 1.64
C GLU A 32 -7.61 2.43 3.07
N LEU A 33 -8.07 1.55 3.96
CA LEU A 33 -7.55 1.45 5.33
C LEU A 33 -6.07 1.03 5.38
N ALA A 34 -5.65 0.12 4.51
CA ALA A 34 -4.24 -0.27 4.37
C ALA A 34 -3.40 0.92 3.88
N LEU A 35 -3.89 1.68 2.89
CA LEU A 35 -3.22 2.86 2.36
C LEU A 35 -3.11 3.98 3.40
N ILE A 36 -4.17 4.23 4.19
CA ILE A 36 -4.13 5.18 5.33
C ILE A 36 -2.99 4.78 6.27
N ARG A 37 -2.86 3.49 6.56
CA ARG A 37 -1.83 2.98 7.46
C ARG A 37 -0.43 3.13 6.90
N ILE A 38 -0.23 2.81 5.62
CA ILE A 38 1.05 2.99 4.93
C ILE A 38 1.41 4.48 4.93
N PHE A 39 0.47 5.33 4.50
CA PHE A 39 0.65 6.77 4.46
C PHE A 39 1.02 7.32 5.83
N ALA A 40 0.28 6.97 6.88
CA ALA A 40 0.56 7.38 8.26
C ALA A 40 1.94 6.92 8.75
N ARG A 41 2.43 5.76 8.27
CA ARG A 41 3.74 5.21 8.64
C ARG A 41 4.90 5.93 7.96
N TYR A 42 4.73 6.44 6.74
CA TYR A 42 5.83 7.11 6.02
C TYR A 42 5.74 8.63 6.06
N SER A 43 4.54 9.20 6.02
CA SER A 43 4.31 10.64 6.02
C SER A 43 4.79 11.28 7.32
N SER A 44 5.86 12.06 7.21
CA SER A 44 6.42 12.83 8.32
C SER A 44 5.47 13.92 8.80
N THR A 45 4.67 14.50 7.89
CA THR A 45 3.65 15.51 8.19
C THR A 45 2.49 14.91 8.98
N TYR A 46 1.99 13.74 8.57
CA TYR A 46 0.96 13.03 9.31
C TYR A 46 1.41 12.69 10.74
N LYS A 47 2.63 12.14 10.91
CA LYS A 47 3.18 11.84 12.25
C LYS A 47 3.31 13.08 13.13
N LYS A 48 3.59 14.23 12.53
CA LYS A 48 3.67 15.51 13.25
C LYS A 48 2.29 16.00 13.67
N ALA A 49 1.27 15.79 12.83
CA ALA A 49 -0.13 16.11 13.15
C ALA A 49 -0.72 15.14 14.19
N HIS A 50 -0.28 13.88 14.16
CA HIS A 50 -0.78 12.78 14.98
C HIS A 50 0.35 12.07 15.75
N PRO A 51 1.01 12.75 16.71
CA PRO A 51 2.15 12.17 17.44
C PRO A 51 1.78 10.98 18.34
N ASP A 52 0.51 10.88 18.73
CA ASP A 52 -0.02 9.77 19.56
C ASP A 52 -0.44 8.54 18.72
N VAL A 53 -0.40 8.63 17.39
CA VAL A 53 -0.84 7.56 16.49
C VAL A 53 0.36 6.72 16.06
N ASP A 54 0.39 5.48 16.52
CA ASP A 54 1.42 4.51 16.12
C ASP A 54 0.94 3.67 14.93
N ALA A 55 1.30 4.12 13.72
CA ALA A 55 1.00 3.41 12.46
C ALA A 55 1.92 2.20 12.21
N SER A 56 2.95 1.98 13.04
CA SER A 56 3.85 0.81 12.97
C SER A 56 3.38 -0.36 13.86
N GLY A 57 2.55 -0.14 14.88
CA GLY A 57 2.20 -1.18 15.85
C GLY A 57 1.09 -2.10 15.39
N SER A 58 1.20 -3.41 15.61
CA SER A 58 0.28 -4.47 15.14
C SER A 58 -1.18 -4.38 15.62
N ASN A 59 -1.58 -3.29 16.30
CA ASN A 59 -2.94 -3.05 16.74
C ASN A 59 -3.83 -2.63 15.56
N ALA A 60 -4.21 -3.62 14.74
CA ALA A 60 -5.07 -3.50 13.56
C ALA A 60 -6.46 -2.88 13.86
N ALA A 61 -6.86 -2.81 15.13
CA ALA A 61 -8.13 -2.25 15.58
C ALA A 61 -8.08 -0.73 15.85
N SER A 62 -6.92 -0.09 15.74
CA SER A 62 -6.83 1.37 15.92
C SER A 62 -7.31 2.02 14.63
N SER A 63 -8.54 2.54 14.62
CA SER A 63 -9.06 3.37 13.55
C SER A 63 -8.10 4.53 13.33
N LEU A 64 -7.24 4.44 12.32
CA LEU A 64 -6.31 5.51 12.00
C LEU A 64 -7.13 6.67 11.42
N PRO A 65 -6.96 7.90 11.92
CA PRO A 65 -7.63 9.04 11.33
C PRO A 65 -7.17 9.16 9.88
N ARG A 66 -8.14 9.37 8.98
CA ARG A 66 -7.86 9.62 7.57
C ARG A 66 -6.93 10.85 7.48
N PRO A 67 -5.83 10.78 6.71
CA PRO A 67 -4.94 11.93 6.54
C PRO A 67 -5.71 13.14 6.00
N ALA A 68 -5.39 14.31 6.53
CA ALA A 68 -5.90 15.57 6.03
C ALA A 68 -5.26 15.90 4.67
N ALA A 69 -5.88 16.81 3.91
CA ALA A 69 -5.30 17.28 2.65
C ALA A 69 -3.96 18.01 2.83
N THR A 70 -3.65 18.46 4.05
CA THR A 70 -2.36 19.06 4.42
C THR A 70 -1.29 18.01 4.74
N ASP A 71 -1.68 16.76 4.92
CA ASP A 71 -0.73 15.67 5.12
C ASP A 71 -0.26 15.18 3.77
N VAL A 72 1.05 15.14 3.60
CA VAL A 72 1.73 14.84 2.34
C VAL A 72 2.91 13.89 2.56
N LEU A 73 3.24 13.12 1.54
CA LEU A 73 4.48 12.36 1.42
C LEU A 73 5.51 13.22 0.69
N THR A 74 6.53 13.65 1.43
CA THR A 74 7.66 14.36 0.85
C THR A 74 8.50 13.42 -0.02
N GLU A 75 9.38 13.97 -0.85
CA GLU A 75 10.29 13.14 -1.69
C GLU A 75 11.10 12.13 -0.86
N ALA A 76 11.53 12.54 0.35
CA ALA A 76 12.25 11.67 1.27
C ALA A 76 11.35 10.57 1.87
N ASP A 77 10.06 10.86 2.09
CA ASP A 77 9.10 9.86 2.57
C ASP A 77 8.76 8.85 1.46
N LEU A 78 8.62 9.31 0.21
CA LEU A 78 8.45 8.47 -0.98
C LEU A 78 9.66 7.55 -1.21
N ASP A 79 10.88 8.08 -1.04
CA ASP A 79 12.10 7.26 -1.15
C ASP A 79 12.14 6.14 -0.12
N ARG A 80 11.75 6.43 1.12
CA ARG A 80 11.68 5.43 2.20
C ARG A 80 10.61 4.38 1.92
N PHE A 81 9.42 4.84 1.52
CA PHE A 81 8.32 3.97 1.14
C PHE A 81 8.72 3.03 0.00
N SER A 82 9.25 3.58 -1.11
CA SER A 82 9.66 2.79 -2.26
C SER A 82 10.83 1.85 -1.94
N SER A 83 11.75 2.27 -1.06
CA SER A 83 12.83 1.39 -0.62
C SER A 83 12.33 0.16 0.12
N VAL A 84 11.19 0.25 0.82
CA VAL A 84 10.57 -0.90 1.48
C VAL A 84 9.72 -1.72 0.50
N ALA A 85 8.90 -1.05 -0.31
CA ALA A 85 7.99 -1.71 -1.27
C ALA A 85 8.77 -2.39 -2.42
N ASN A 86 9.64 -1.64 -3.10
CA ASN A 86 10.38 -2.07 -4.28
C ASN A 86 11.83 -2.49 -4.00
N GLY A 87 12.35 -2.22 -2.79
CA GLY A 87 13.73 -2.50 -2.42
C GLY A 87 14.74 -1.42 -2.84
N ALA A 88 14.30 -0.33 -3.47
CA ALA A 88 15.14 0.78 -3.89
C ALA A 88 14.40 2.13 -3.76
N ALA A 89 15.17 3.22 -3.67
CA ALA A 89 14.61 4.57 -3.67
C ALA A 89 13.78 4.83 -4.93
N LEU A 90 12.76 5.69 -4.80
CA LEU A 90 11.87 5.97 -5.92
C LEU A 90 12.66 6.75 -6.99
N PRO A 91 12.73 6.28 -8.24
CA PRO A 91 13.48 6.97 -9.27
C PRO A 91 12.88 8.36 -9.50
N GLN A 92 13.74 9.31 -9.87
CA GLN A 92 13.32 10.70 -10.07
C GLN A 92 12.23 10.80 -11.14
N GLU A 93 12.31 9.99 -12.21
CA GLU A 93 11.29 9.93 -13.26
C GLU A 93 9.90 9.63 -12.68
N SER A 94 9.78 8.61 -11.81
CA SER A 94 8.50 8.30 -11.17
C SER A 94 8.04 9.40 -10.20
N LYS A 95 8.96 10.12 -9.54
CA LYS A 95 8.59 11.29 -8.72
C LYS A 95 8.04 12.42 -9.57
N ASP A 96 8.64 12.67 -10.73
CA ASP A 96 8.18 13.71 -11.65
C ASP A 96 6.81 13.31 -12.25
N GLU A 97 6.60 12.03 -12.58
CA GLU A 97 5.30 11.51 -13.00
C GLU A 97 4.23 11.68 -11.91
N ILE A 98 4.55 11.34 -10.66
CA ILE A 98 3.66 11.56 -9.51
C ILE A 98 3.29 13.05 -9.39
N LYS A 99 4.25 13.96 -9.56
CA LYS A 99 4.02 15.41 -9.49
C LYS A 99 3.18 15.93 -10.66
N GLU A 100 3.31 15.34 -11.85
CA GLU A 100 2.63 15.79 -13.06
C GLU A 100 1.21 15.21 -13.18
N PHE A 101 1.02 13.95 -12.77
CA PHE A 101 -0.23 13.21 -13.00
C PHE A 101 -1.10 13.03 -11.76
N LEU A 102 -0.55 13.12 -10.55
CA LEU A 102 -1.29 12.89 -9.30
C LEU A 102 -1.50 14.17 -8.49
N ASP A 103 -2.40 14.08 -7.51
CA ASP A 103 -2.70 15.18 -6.60
C ASP A 103 -1.51 15.43 -5.66
N THR A 104 -0.85 16.57 -5.85
CA THR A 104 0.27 17.05 -5.05
C THR A 104 0.00 18.42 -4.45
N ASP A 105 0.72 18.78 -3.38
CA ASP A 105 0.65 20.11 -2.79
C ASP A 105 1.41 21.18 -3.63
N GLU A 106 1.41 22.42 -3.14
CA GLU A 106 2.10 23.54 -3.80
C GLU A 106 3.64 23.34 -3.90
N GLU A 107 4.20 22.44 -3.10
CA GLU A 107 5.63 22.09 -3.09
C GLU A 107 5.94 20.84 -3.95
N GLY A 108 4.92 20.20 -4.51
CA GLY A 108 5.04 18.96 -5.29
C GLY A 108 5.18 17.70 -4.44
N ASN A 109 4.73 17.72 -3.18
CA ASN A 109 4.66 16.54 -2.32
C ASN A 109 3.33 15.80 -2.55
N LEU A 110 3.37 14.47 -2.52
CA LEU A 110 2.20 13.64 -2.81
C LEU A 110 1.17 13.70 -1.69
N SER A 111 -0.04 14.16 -1.98
CA SER A 111 -1.12 14.17 -0.99
C SER A 111 -1.63 12.75 -0.75
N PHE A 112 -2.37 12.54 0.35
CA PHE A 112 -3.04 11.25 0.55
C PHE A 112 -3.99 10.89 -0.59
N ARG A 113 -4.66 11.90 -1.18
CA ARG A 113 -5.53 11.67 -2.33
C ARG A 113 -4.74 11.16 -3.53
N GLY A 114 -3.62 11.79 -3.86
CA GLY A 114 -2.78 11.35 -4.96
C GLY A 114 -2.16 9.97 -4.69
N PHE A 115 -1.84 9.66 -3.44
CA PHE A 115 -1.38 8.31 -3.04
C PHE A 115 -2.46 7.23 -3.26
N VAL A 116 -3.71 7.54 -2.94
CA VAL A 116 -4.87 6.67 -3.22
C VAL A 116 -5.06 6.50 -4.73
N GLU A 117 -5.00 7.58 -5.51
CA GLU A 117 -5.10 7.54 -6.97
C GLU A 117 -3.97 6.71 -7.62
N MET A 118 -2.74 6.82 -7.11
CA MET A 118 -1.60 6.01 -7.56
C MET A 118 -1.87 4.52 -7.42
N TYR A 119 -2.33 4.10 -6.24
CA TYR A 119 -2.62 2.69 -5.96
C TYR A 119 -3.86 2.19 -6.68
N HIS A 120 -4.84 3.06 -6.91
CA HIS A 120 -6.01 2.75 -7.74
C HIS A 120 -5.58 2.41 -9.18
N LEU A 121 -4.82 3.31 -9.81
CA LEU A 121 -4.26 3.10 -11.16
C LEU A 121 -3.40 1.85 -11.24
N GLN A 122 -2.52 1.63 -10.26
CA GLN A 122 -1.69 0.42 -10.21
C GLN A 122 -2.53 -0.84 -10.01
N SER A 123 -3.55 -0.81 -9.15
CA SER A 123 -4.43 -1.97 -8.92
C SER A 123 -5.29 -2.31 -10.14
N ASP A 124 -5.70 -1.31 -10.91
CA ASP A 124 -6.47 -1.47 -12.14
C ASP A 124 -5.61 -2.07 -13.27
N ASN A 125 -4.35 -1.60 -13.40
CA ASN A 125 -3.44 -2.07 -14.46
C ASN A 125 -2.73 -3.39 -14.10
N ASP A 126 -2.16 -3.49 -12.89
CA ASP A 126 -1.40 -4.64 -12.41
C ASP A 126 -1.64 -4.88 -10.89
N PRO A 127 -2.73 -5.60 -10.55
CA PRO A 127 -3.06 -5.89 -9.15
C PRO A 127 -2.02 -6.80 -8.47
N GLU A 128 -1.25 -7.58 -9.24
CA GLU A 128 -0.20 -8.45 -8.68
C GLU A 128 0.96 -7.64 -8.11
N GLU A 129 1.35 -6.55 -8.77
CA GLU A 129 2.37 -5.62 -8.26
C GLU A 129 1.89 -4.94 -6.97
N THR A 130 0.64 -4.48 -6.92
CA THR A 130 0.04 -3.92 -5.69
C THR A 130 0.10 -4.92 -4.54
N TRP A 131 -0.20 -6.19 -4.80
CA TRP A 131 -0.11 -7.25 -3.79
C TRP A 131 1.31 -7.52 -3.30
N LYS A 132 2.32 -7.40 -4.15
CA LYS A 132 3.73 -7.50 -3.72
C LYS A 132 4.11 -6.34 -2.82
N ASP A 133 3.71 -5.12 -3.15
CA ASP A 133 3.99 -3.94 -2.32
C ASP A 133 3.37 -4.12 -0.93
N LEU A 134 2.10 -4.54 -0.88
CA LEU A 134 1.38 -4.81 0.37
C LEU A 134 2.07 -5.91 1.21
N ASP A 135 2.49 -7.01 0.59
CA ASP A 135 3.24 -8.07 1.25
C ASP A 135 4.55 -7.54 1.87
N LYS A 136 5.32 -6.76 1.10
CA LYS A 136 6.57 -6.11 1.56
C LYS A 136 6.35 -5.14 2.70
N LEU A 137 5.23 -4.44 2.68
CA LEU A 137 4.84 -3.48 3.72
C LEU A 137 4.32 -4.16 5.00
N GLY A 138 4.13 -5.49 4.98
CA GLY A 138 3.72 -6.30 6.13
C GLY A 138 2.23 -6.56 6.21
N PHE A 139 1.50 -6.49 5.09
CA PHE A 139 0.09 -6.88 4.99
C PHE A 139 -0.03 -8.33 4.53
N ASP A 140 -1.05 -9.03 5.04
CA ASP A 140 -1.37 -10.38 4.56
C ASP A 140 -2.38 -10.38 3.41
N ASP A 141 -2.68 -11.56 2.88
CA ASP A 141 -3.67 -11.78 1.81
C ASP A 141 -5.08 -11.25 2.12
N GLN A 142 -5.36 -10.85 3.37
CA GLN A 142 -6.64 -10.28 3.79
C GLN A 142 -6.57 -8.77 4.06
N LEU A 143 -5.45 -8.11 3.70
CA LEU A 143 -5.13 -6.71 4.02
C LEU A 143 -5.03 -6.45 5.53
N HIS A 144 -4.77 -7.49 6.33
CA HIS A 144 -4.46 -7.32 7.73
C HIS A 144 -2.97 -7.03 7.89
N TYR A 145 -2.67 -5.90 8.51
CA TYR A 145 -1.30 -5.56 8.89
C TYR A 145 -0.79 -6.50 9.98
N LYS A 146 0.25 -7.28 9.68
CA LYS A 146 0.90 -8.21 10.62
C LYS A 146 2.11 -7.62 11.34
N GLY A 147 2.57 -6.43 10.92
CA GLY A 147 3.89 -5.92 11.29
C GLY A 147 4.90 -6.34 10.24
N GLY A 148 5.66 -5.39 9.71
CA GLY A 148 6.66 -5.69 8.67
C GLY A 148 7.98 -6.14 9.27
N ASP A 149 8.48 -7.30 8.85
CA ASP A 149 9.83 -7.82 9.18
C ASP A 149 10.99 -6.91 8.72
N GLY A 150 10.72 -5.83 7.97
CA GLY A 150 11.71 -4.87 7.46
C GLY A 150 12.16 -3.78 8.44
N GLU A 151 11.62 -3.71 9.65
CA GLU A 151 12.02 -2.73 10.69
C GLU A 151 12.82 -3.38 11.84
N ALA A 152 13.45 -4.53 11.56
CA ALA A 152 14.26 -5.28 12.52
C ALA A 152 15.76 -5.28 12.19
N ASP A 153 16.33 -4.22 11.59
CA ASP A 153 17.79 -4.01 11.63
C ASP A 153 18.18 -2.57 11.21
N ALA A 154 18.06 -1.62 12.15
CA ALA A 154 18.78 -0.34 12.08
C ALA A 154 18.95 0.22 13.49
N THR A 155 19.77 -0.47 14.29
CA THR A 155 20.37 0.07 15.53
C THR A 155 21.87 -0.09 15.45
#